data_AF-A0A6H9KPS4-F1
#
_entry.id   AF-A0A6H9KPS4-F1
#
_cell.length_a   1.000
_cell.length_b   1.000
_cell.length_c   1.000
_cell.angle_alpha   90.00
_cell.angle_beta   90.00
_cell.angle_gamma   90.00
#
_symmetry.space_group_name_H-M   'P 1'
#
loop_
_entity.id
_entity.type
_entity.pdbx_description
1 polymer ?
#
loop_
_entity_poly.entity_id
_entity_poly.type
_entity_poly.pdbx_seq_one_letter_code
_entity_poly.pdbx_strand_id
1 'polypeptide(L)'
;MFRLKICLLALTLIFAFGCSPNPKFNTDIPKEKEVETPKRLDSKNLYIKVGIFRQIQSINISSKTKLKLFSRGKKIKLNQKSLKIDLKGEKFVFEKTPFAEKDLLITSKSPISVNGKEFHGKIALRTSNGKMNVVNRVEIQDYL
;
A
#
# COMPACT_ATOMS: atom_id res chain seq x y z
N MET A 1 5.56 55.30 -22.66
CA MET A 1 4.19 55.82 -22.85
C MET A 1 3.22 54.93 -22.09
N PHE A 2 2.72 55.42 -20.96
CA PHE A 2 1.72 54.77 -20.10
C PHE A 2 0.32 54.90 -20.71
N ARG A 3 -0.50 53.84 -20.68
CA ARG A 3 -1.97 53.96 -20.60
C ARG A 3 -2.58 52.85 -19.74
N LEU A 4 -2.68 53.18 -18.46
CA LEU A 4 -3.60 52.61 -17.48
C LEU A 4 -5.03 52.99 -17.89
N LYS A 5 -5.96 52.04 -17.96
CA LYS A 5 -7.40 52.33 -18.13
C LYS A 5 -8.13 51.94 -16.84
N ILE A 6 -8.60 52.98 -16.14
CA ILE A 6 -9.61 52.95 -15.07
C ILE A 6 -10.94 53.37 -15.72
N CYS A 7 -12.03 52.67 -15.40
CA CYS A 7 -13.45 53.11 -15.41
C CYS A 7 -14.21 51.97 -14.71
N LEU A 8 -14.74 52.05 -13.49
CA LEU A 8 -15.63 52.99 -12.80
C LEU A 8 -17.13 52.89 -13.20
N LEU A 9 -17.91 52.38 -12.23
CA LEU A 9 -19.29 52.70 -11.83
C LEU A 9 -20.53 52.35 -12.69
N ALA A 10 -21.53 51.71 -12.03
CA ALA A 10 -22.93 52.17 -11.85
C ALA A 10 -23.83 50.93 -11.58
N LEU A 11 -24.17 50.59 -10.34
CA LEU A 11 -25.38 50.96 -9.59
C LEU A 11 -26.63 51.36 -10.42
N THR A 12 -27.64 50.49 -10.44
CA THR A 12 -29.06 50.86 -10.61
C THR A 12 -29.95 49.92 -9.80
N LEU A 13 -30.62 50.49 -8.80
CA LEU A 13 -31.81 49.95 -8.11
C LEU A 13 -33.04 50.13 -9.00
N ILE A 14 -33.92 49.13 -9.09
CA ILE A 14 -35.36 49.37 -9.28
C ILE A 14 -36.16 48.40 -8.39
N PHE A 15 -36.94 48.97 -7.49
CA PHE A 15 -38.00 48.30 -6.72
C PHE A 15 -39.20 48.01 -7.62
N ALA A 16 -39.80 46.83 -7.47
CA ALA A 16 -41.20 46.60 -7.83
C ALA A 16 -41.85 45.78 -6.70
N PHE A 17 -42.75 46.43 -5.96
CA PHE A 17 -43.69 45.81 -5.04
C PHE A 17 -44.77 45.05 -5.84
N GLY A 18 -45.05 43.81 -5.46
CA GLY A 18 -46.19 43.02 -5.92
C GLY A 18 -46.62 42.03 -4.85
N CYS A 19 -47.92 42.05 -4.51
CA CYS A 19 -48.56 41.31 -3.41
C CYS A 19 -48.69 39.79 -3.62
N SER A 20 -48.54 39.06 -2.49
CA SER A 20 -49.24 37.81 -2.07
C SER A 20 -48.95 36.48 -2.83
N PRO A 21 -49.12 35.26 -2.25
CA PRO A 21 -49.49 34.88 -0.88
C PRO A 21 -48.48 33.93 -0.17
N ASN A 22 -48.71 33.75 1.13
CA ASN A 22 -48.16 32.80 2.09
C ASN A 22 -47.61 31.46 1.51
N PRO A 23 -46.31 31.14 1.64
CA PRO A 23 -45.80 29.82 1.26
C PRO A 23 -46.21 28.79 2.33
N LYS A 24 -47.06 27.84 1.93
CA LYS A 24 -47.24 26.60 2.70
C LYS A 24 -45.90 25.88 2.76
N PHE A 25 -45.33 25.76 3.96
CA PHE A 25 -44.17 24.90 4.20
C PHE A 25 -44.57 23.46 3.91
N ASN A 26 -44.11 22.93 2.78
CA ASN A 26 -44.18 21.50 2.50
C ASN A 26 -43.08 20.84 3.34
N THR A 27 -43.46 20.19 4.45
CA THR A 27 -42.56 19.32 5.20
C THR A 27 -42.46 17.97 4.49
N ASP A 28 -41.91 17.98 3.29
CA ASP A 28 -41.39 16.76 2.69
C ASP A 28 -40.04 16.49 3.35
N ILE A 29 -40.07 15.78 4.48
CA ILE A 29 -38.87 15.24 5.10
C ILE A 29 -38.21 14.33 4.05
N PRO A 30 -37.00 14.65 3.55
CA PRO A 30 -36.32 13.77 2.63
C PRO A 30 -36.08 12.43 3.34
N LYS A 31 -36.65 11.35 2.79
CA LYS A 31 -36.40 9.99 3.27
C LYS A 31 -34.89 9.79 3.38
N GLU A 32 -34.44 9.51 4.60
CA GLU A 32 -33.07 9.10 4.89
C GLU A 32 -32.68 8.00 3.89
N LYS A 33 -31.68 8.29 3.05
CA LYS A 33 -31.07 7.26 2.22
C LYS A 33 -30.45 6.27 3.18
N GLU A 34 -30.94 5.04 3.14
CA GLU A 34 -30.37 3.89 3.83
C GLU A 34 -28.87 3.86 3.55
N VAL A 35 -28.08 4.16 4.59
CA VAL A 35 -26.62 4.17 4.50
C VAL A 35 -26.20 2.73 4.29
N GLU A 36 -25.74 2.40 3.08
CA GLU A 36 -25.17 1.09 2.79
C GLU A 36 -24.14 0.76 3.87
N THR A 37 -24.41 -0.28 4.65
CA THR A 37 -23.51 -0.73 5.70
C THR A 37 -22.17 -1.07 5.06
N PRO A 38 -21.04 -0.52 5.58
CA PRO A 38 -19.74 -0.72 4.96
C PRO A 38 -19.47 -2.21 4.85
N LYS A 39 -19.25 -2.67 3.61
CA LYS A 39 -18.92 -4.07 3.31
C LYS A 39 -17.77 -4.49 4.22
N ARG A 40 -18.05 -5.45 5.10
CA ARG A 40 -17.08 -6.03 6.03
C ARG A 40 -15.93 -6.58 5.20
N LEU A 41 -14.74 -5.97 5.31
CA LEU A 41 -13.55 -6.54 4.69
C LEU A 41 -13.30 -7.91 5.31
N ASP A 42 -13.29 -8.96 4.49
CA ASP A 42 -12.91 -10.30 4.94
C ASP A 42 -11.51 -10.22 5.57
N SER A 43 -11.46 -10.45 6.89
CA SER A 43 -10.26 -10.25 7.72
C SER A 43 -9.11 -11.22 7.42
N LYS A 44 -9.36 -12.22 6.57
CA LYS A 44 -8.38 -13.20 6.13
C LYS A 44 -7.48 -12.53 5.09
N ASN A 45 -6.28 -12.12 5.50
CA ASN A 45 -5.20 -11.47 4.72
C ASN A 45 -5.09 -9.94 4.85
N LEU A 46 -5.50 -9.36 5.97
CA LEU A 46 -5.11 -7.99 6.31
C LEU A 46 -3.67 -7.97 6.85
N TYR A 47 -2.78 -7.30 6.12
CA TYR A 47 -1.38 -7.11 6.52
C TYR A 47 -0.90 -5.69 6.22
N ILE A 48 -0.06 -5.16 7.10
CA ILE A 48 0.64 -3.89 6.92
C ILE A 48 1.90 -4.16 6.10
N LYS A 49 2.13 -3.34 5.07
CA LYS A 49 3.33 -3.40 4.23
C LYS A 49 4.30 -2.29 4.65
N VAL A 50 5.44 -2.67 5.19
CA VAL A 50 6.51 -1.73 5.55
C VAL A 50 7.69 -1.92 4.62
N GLY A 51 8.06 -0.89 3.85
CA GLY A 51 9.26 -0.95 3.02
C GLY A 51 10.51 -0.94 3.88
N ILE A 52 11.39 -1.93 3.70
CA ILE A 52 12.65 -2.04 4.46
C ILE A 52 13.82 -1.48 3.65
N PHE A 53 14.01 -2.00 2.43
CA PHE A 53 15.07 -1.58 1.52
C PHE A 53 14.48 -1.37 0.13
N ARG A 54 15.01 -0.38 -0.59
CA ARG A 54 14.59 -0.06 -1.96
C ARG A 54 15.80 -0.09 -2.89
N GLN A 55 15.57 -0.56 -4.10
CA GLN A 55 16.53 -0.53 -5.21
C GLN A 55 17.90 -1.19 -4.96
N ILE A 56 17.95 -2.27 -4.19
CA ILE A 56 19.19 -3.01 -3.89
C ILE A 56 19.46 -4.12 -4.92
N GLN A 57 20.68 -4.64 -4.95
CA GLN A 57 21.08 -5.78 -5.79
C GLN A 57 21.33 -7.08 -5.00
N SER A 58 21.53 -6.99 -3.69
CA SER A 58 21.84 -8.15 -2.85
C SER A 58 21.27 -7.94 -1.45
N ILE A 59 20.80 -9.02 -0.83
CA ILE A 59 20.31 -9.02 0.54
C ILE A 59 20.73 -10.31 1.26
N ASN A 60 21.15 -10.17 2.50
CA ASN A 60 21.37 -11.28 3.43
C ASN A 60 20.17 -11.41 4.35
N ILE A 61 19.61 -12.61 4.43
CA ILE A 61 18.44 -12.91 5.24
C ILE A 61 18.78 -14.07 6.16
N SER A 62 18.49 -13.96 7.44
CA SER A 62 18.71 -15.04 8.40
C SER A 62 17.60 -15.11 9.44
N SER A 63 17.49 -16.24 10.12
CA SER A 63 16.55 -16.42 11.22
C SER A 63 17.05 -17.51 12.16
N LYS A 64 16.59 -17.51 13.41
CA LYS A 64 16.95 -18.54 14.41
C LYS A 64 16.43 -19.92 13.97
N THR A 65 15.27 -19.93 13.31
CA THR A 65 14.65 -21.13 12.72
C THR A 65 14.85 -21.19 11.21
N LYS A 66 14.58 -22.36 10.62
CA LYS A 66 14.69 -22.59 9.17
C LYS A 66 13.77 -21.64 8.40
N LEU A 67 14.33 -21.01 7.37
CA LEU A 67 13.61 -20.17 6.43
C LEU A 67 12.77 -21.04 5.48
N LYS A 68 11.58 -20.57 5.14
CA LYS A 68 10.74 -21.11 4.09
C LYS A 68 10.60 -20.06 3.00
N LEU A 69 10.87 -20.44 1.76
CA LEU A 69 10.71 -19.57 0.60
C LEU A 69 9.51 -20.03 -0.22
N PHE A 70 8.76 -19.07 -0.73
CA PHE A 70 7.62 -19.31 -1.61
C PHE A 70 7.75 -18.44 -2.85
N SER A 71 7.50 -19.06 -4.00
CA SER A 71 7.32 -18.39 -5.29
C SER A 71 5.91 -18.68 -5.79
N ARG A 72 5.14 -17.63 -6.11
CA ARG A 72 3.73 -17.75 -6.54
C ARG A 72 2.89 -18.67 -5.63
N GLY A 73 3.14 -18.62 -4.32
CA GLY A 73 2.48 -19.45 -3.32
C GLY A 73 3.00 -20.91 -3.22
N LYS A 74 3.82 -21.37 -4.16
CA LYS A 74 4.45 -22.69 -4.09
C LYS A 74 5.71 -22.64 -3.24
N LYS A 75 5.83 -23.56 -2.29
CA LYS A 75 7.00 -23.67 -1.42
C LYS A 75 8.20 -24.17 -2.23
N ILE A 76 9.29 -23.41 -2.21
CA ILE A 76 10.59 -23.83 -2.72
C ILE A 76 11.27 -24.61 -1.58
N LYS A 77 11.78 -25.81 -1.87
CA LYS A 77 12.52 -26.61 -0.87
C LYS A 77 13.81 -25.87 -0.50
N LEU A 78 13.77 -25.24 0.67
CA LEU A 78 14.90 -24.59 1.31
C LEU A 78 14.96 -25.08 2.75
N ASN A 79 16.14 -25.55 3.18
CA ASN A 79 16.36 -26.13 4.51
C ASN A 79 17.51 -25.44 5.23
N GLN A 80 17.60 -24.11 5.09
CA GLN A 80 18.67 -23.29 5.66
C GLN A 80 18.13 -22.18 6.57
N LYS A 81 18.96 -21.73 7.50
CA LYS A 81 18.65 -20.66 8.46
C LYS A 81 19.07 -19.28 7.94
N SER A 82 19.97 -19.23 6.98
CA SER A 82 20.47 -18.02 6.34
C SER A 82 20.37 -18.18 4.83
N LEU A 83 20.26 -17.07 4.10
CA LEU A 83 20.20 -17.05 2.65
C LEU A 83 20.79 -15.72 2.17
N LYS A 84 21.71 -15.79 1.21
CA LYS A 84 22.11 -14.62 0.42
C LYS A 84 21.33 -14.66 -0.88
N ILE A 85 20.66 -13.56 -1.21
CA ILE A 85 19.86 -13.42 -2.42
C ILE A 85 20.43 -12.26 -3.21
N ASP A 86 20.91 -12.57 -4.40
CA ASP A 86 21.38 -11.60 -5.37
C ASP A 86 20.31 -11.39 -6.45
N LEU A 87 20.35 -10.25 -7.12
CA LEU A 87 19.58 -9.98 -8.31
C LEU A 87 20.55 -9.92 -9.50
N LYS A 88 20.32 -10.77 -10.50
CA LYS A 88 21.07 -10.76 -11.77
C LYS A 88 20.09 -10.50 -12.90
N GLY A 89 20.13 -9.31 -13.47
CA GLY A 89 19.08 -8.83 -14.38
C GLY A 89 17.76 -8.69 -13.62
N GLU A 90 16.71 -9.37 -14.07
CA GLU A 90 15.41 -9.44 -13.37
C GLU A 90 15.20 -10.73 -12.56
N LYS A 91 16.24 -11.55 -12.40
CA LYS A 91 16.12 -12.88 -11.76
C LYS A 91 16.74 -12.87 -10.37
N PHE A 92 15.99 -13.36 -9.37
CA PHE A 92 16.56 -13.65 -8.07
C PHE A 92 17.51 -14.84 -8.18
N VAL A 93 18.64 -14.78 -7.50
CA VAL A 93 19.65 -15.84 -7.49
C VAL A 93 20.02 -16.14 -6.05
N PHE A 94 19.87 -17.40 -5.67
CA PHE A 94 20.38 -17.91 -4.40
C PHE A 94 21.03 -19.28 -4.66
N GLU A 95 22.14 -19.56 -3.99
CA GLU A 95 22.93 -20.80 -4.18
C GLU A 95 23.23 -21.11 -5.66
N LYS A 96 23.52 -20.08 -6.46
CA LYS A 96 23.75 -20.17 -7.93
C LYS A 96 22.53 -20.60 -8.75
N THR A 97 21.37 -20.81 -8.14
CA THR A 97 20.13 -21.16 -8.83
C THR A 97 19.33 -19.90 -9.15
N PRO A 98 19.06 -19.60 -10.43
CA PRO A 98 18.25 -18.46 -10.83
C PRO A 98 16.75 -18.78 -10.78
N PHE A 99 15.96 -17.80 -10.34
CA PHE A 99 14.51 -17.83 -10.27
C PHE A 99 13.95 -16.67 -11.08
N ALA A 100 13.08 -16.98 -12.04
CA ALA A 100 12.54 -16.00 -13.00
C ALA A 100 11.38 -15.18 -12.41
N GLU A 101 10.96 -15.49 -11.19
CA GLU A 101 9.80 -14.89 -10.58
C GLU A 101 10.11 -13.52 -10.00
N LYS A 102 9.19 -12.58 -10.23
CA LYS A 102 9.36 -11.19 -9.81
C LYS A 102 9.07 -10.95 -8.34
N ASP A 103 8.33 -11.86 -7.69
CA ASP A 103 7.95 -11.78 -6.29
C ASP A 103 8.32 -13.09 -5.57
N LEU A 104 9.04 -12.95 -4.45
CA LEU A 104 9.36 -14.03 -3.53
C LEU A 104 8.85 -13.69 -2.13
N LEU A 105 8.41 -14.71 -1.39
CA LEU A 105 7.98 -14.55 0.00
C LEU A 105 8.79 -15.47 0.91
N ILE A 106 9.35 -14.90 1.96
CA ILE A 106 10.17 -15.58 2.94
C ILE A 106 9.43 -15.56 4.27
N THR A 107 9.31 -16.72 4.89
CA THR A 107 8.68 -16.87 6.20
C THR A 107 9.57 -17.70 7.12
N SER A 108 9.40 -17.49 8.42
CA SER A 108 10.09 -18.21 9.48
C SER A 108 9.17 -18.31 10.69
N LYS A 109 9.45 -19.24 11.60
CA LYS A 109 8.74 -19.31 12.89
C LYS A 109 9.28 -18.32 13.92
N SER A 110 10.47 -17.78 13.68
CA SER A 110 11.13 -16.77 14.52
C SER A 110 11.37 -15.49 13.71
N PRO A 111 11.70 -14.36 14.35
CA PRO A 111 12.02 -13.13 13.63
C PRO A 111 13.05 -13.36 12.52
N ILE A 112 12.89 -12.61 11.44
CA ILE A 112 13.75 -12.66 10.27
C ILE A 112 14.67 -11.46 10.33
N SER A 113 15.98 -11.70 10.37
CA SER A 113 16.98 -10.67 10.20
C SER A 113 17.22 -10.42 8.70
N VAL A 114 17.21 -9.16 8.31
CA VAL A 114 17.49 -8.70 6.94
C VAL A 114 18.63 -7.69 7.03
N ASN A 115 19.81 -8.05 6.49
CA ASN A 115 21.06 -7.30 6.63
C ASN A 115 21.36 -6.90 8.09
N GLY A 116 21.10 -7.79 9.04
CA GLY A 116 21.37 -7.58 10.47
C GLY A 116 20.24 -6.92 11.26
N LYS A 117 19.19 -6.37 10.61
CA LYS A 117 18.03 -5.79 11.30
C LYS A 117 16.91 -6.83 11.43
N GLU A 118 16.34 -6.97 12.62
CA GLU A 118 15.28 -7.96 12.88
C GLU A 118 13.88 -7.44 12.53
N PHE A 119 13.06 -8.33 11.95
CA PHE A 119 11.69 -8.06 11.55
C PHE A 119 10.78 -9.22 11.93
N HIS A 120 9.61 -8.89 12.47
CA HIS A 120 8.52 -9.85 12.69
C HIS A 120 7.66 -9.96 11.43
N GLY A 121 7.03 -11.13 11.24
CA GLY A 121 6.15 -11.40 10.10
C GLY A 121 6.87 -12.04 8.91
N LYS A 122 6.49 -11.63 7.69
CA LYS A 122 6.93 -12.25 6.42
C LYS A 122 7.71 -11.23 5.59
N ILE A 123 8.83 -11.63 5.01
CA ILE A 123 9.61 -10.76 4.13
C ILE A 123 9.24 -11.04 2.67
N ALA A 124 8.77 -10.02 1.96
CA ALA A 124 8.51 -10.08 0.54
C ALA A 124 9.63 -9.37 -0.23
N LEU A 125 10.17 -10.05 -1.24
CA LEU A 125 11.13 -9.50 -2.18
C LEU A 125 10.43 -9.29 -3.51
N ARG A 126 10.68 -8.15 -4.14
CA ARG A 126 10.09 -7.78 -5.42
C ARG A 126 11.15 -7.24 -6.36
N THR A 127 11.06 -7.61 -7.62
CA THR A 127 11.90 -7.03 -8.67
C THR A 127 11.10 -5.98 -9.45
N SER A 128 11.75 -4.88 -9.78
CA SER A 128 11.22 -3.86 -10.69
C SER A 128 12.41 -3.18 -11.36
N ASN A 129 12.40 -3.13 -12.70
CA ASN A 129 13.43 -2.47 -13.51
C ASN A 129 14.86 -2.92 -13.15
N GLY A 130 15.08 -4.23 -13.01
CA GLY A 130 16.39 -4.78 -12.65
C GLY A 130 16.90 -4.41 -11.25
N LYS A 131 16.00 -4.02 -10.34
CA LYS A 131 16.29 -3.68 -8.94
C LYS A 131 15.39 -4.43 -7.97
N MET A 132 15.91 -4.77 -6.79
CA MET A 132 15.17 -5.46 -5.74
C MET A 132 14.63 -4.47 -4.70
N ASN A 133 13.37 -4.66 -4.31
CA ASN A 133 12.72 -4.01 -3.17
C ASN A 133 12.37 -5.06 -2.12
N VAL A 134 12.58 -4.71 -0.86
CA VAL A 134 12.33 -5.58 0.29
C VAL A 134 11.25 -4.97 1.15
N VAL A 135 10.19 -5.74 1.42
CA VAL A 135 9.00 -5.30 2.14
C VAL A 135 8.72 -6.28 3.28
N ASN A 136 8.58 -5.76 4.50
CA ASN A 136 8.00 -6.53 5.59
C ASN A 136 6.48 -6.55 5.47
N ARG A 137 5.88 -7.73 5.64
CA ARG A 137 4.44 -7.93 5.74
C ARG A 137 4.13 -8.44 7.14
N VAL A 138 3.52 -7.58 7.94
CA VAL A 138 3.12 -7.87 9.31
C VAL A 138 1.61 -8.09 9.33
N GLU A 139 1.15 -9.19 9.89
CA GLU A 139 -0.29 -9.45 10.04
C GLU A 139 -0.84 -8.47 11.07
N ILE A 140 -2.04 -7.91 10.82
CA ILE A 140 -2.60 -6.88 11.73
C ILE A 140 -2.78 -7.44 13.15
N GLN A 141 -3.04 -8.74 13.29
CA GLN A 141 -3.16 -9.41 14.58
C GLN A 141 -1.86 -9.39 15.39
N ASP A 142 -0.70 -9.26 14.75
CA ASP A 142 0.60 -9.13 15.43
C ASP A 142 0.89 -7.67 15.86
N TYR A 143 0.01 -6.73 15.51
CA TYR A 143 0.18 -5.29 15.77
C TYR A 143 -0.80 -4.72 16.80
N LEU A 144 -1.89 -5.44 17.09
CA LEU A 144 -2.92 -5.09 18.08
C LEU A 144 -2.65 -5.84 19.39
#